data_AF-A0A108U7D1-F1
#
_entry.id   AF-A0A108U7D1-F1
#
_cell.length_a   1.000
_cell.length_b   1.000
_cell.length_c   1.000
_cell.angle_alpha   90.00
_cell.angle_beta   90.00
_cell.angle_gamma   90.00
#
_symmetry.space_group_name_H-M   'P 1'
#
loop_
_entity.id
_entity.type
_entity.pdbx_description
1 polymer ?
#
loop_
_entity_poly.entity_id
_entity_poly.type
_entity_poly.pdbx_seq_one_letter_code
_entity_poly.pdbx_strand_id
1 'polypeptide(L)'
;MLYVALMMLVLLALIGITALQVTGLQERMTSSYRSTNNAFQNAEGRARGNEADLQRQVQSGGTEVIAIDEPFCVAGFDPSGWARTMKYSDPLPAKLSHTRRIDECVSGGTGIGMGTVPISENTNLIFQVTAYAVDRGTNPGSDAVIDTIFVP
;
A
#
# COMPACT_ATOMS: atom_id res chain seq x y z
N MET A 1 -4.27 -6.89 -64.93
CA MET A 1 -3.30 -7.18 -63.85
C MET A 1 -3.40 -6.23 -62.65
N LEU A 2 -4.02 -5.04 -62.77
CA LEU A 2 -4.11 -4.05 -61.68
C LEU A 2 -5.04 -4.47 -60.51
N TYR A 3 -6.09 -5.25 -60.81
CA TYR A 3 -7.04 -5.73 -59.80
C TYR A 3 -6.38 -6.64 -58.74
N VAL A 4 -5.44 -7.50 -59.14
CA VAL A 4 -4.72 -8.39 -58.20
C VAL A 4 -3.84 -7.59 -57.25
N ALA A 5 -3.15 -6.56 -57.75
CA ALA A 5 -2.36 -5.67 -56.91
C ALA A 5 -3.23 -4.90 -55.90
N LEU A 6 -4.42 -4.45 -56.31
CA LEU A 6 -5.36 -3.76 -55.43
C LEU A 6 -5.90 -4.71 -54.34
N MET A 7 -6.27 -5.93 -54.71
CA MET A 7 -6.70 -6.94 -53.73
C MET A 7 -5.60 -7.27 -52.72
N MET A 8 -4.35 -7.45 -53.18
CA MET A 8 -3.22 -7.70 -52.29
C MET A 8 -2.94 -6.52 -51.35
N LEU A 9 -3.04 -5.29 -51.84
CA LEU A 9 -2.84 -4.09 -51.02
C LEU A 9 -3.91 -3.99 -49.91
N VAL A 10 -5.17 -4.26 -50.24
CA VAL A 10 -6.27 -4.25 -49.25
C VAL A 10 -6.07 -5.35 -48.20
N LEU A 11 -5.69 -6.56 -48.62
CA LEU A 11 -5.41 -7.65 -47.68
C LEU A 11 -4.27 -7.31 -46.73
N LEU A 12 -3.17 -6.74 -47.24
CA LEU A 12 -2.05 -6.31 -46.40
C LEU A 12 -2.44 -5.19 -45.43
N ALA A 13 -3.26 -4.24 -45.87
CA ALA A 13 -3.75 -3.17 -45.00
C ALA A 13 -4.61 -3.71 -43.86
N LEU A 14 -5.50 -4.66 -44.13
CA LEU A 14 -6.35 -5.28 -43.10
C LEU A 14 -5.52 -6.08 -42.08
N ILE A 15 -4.50 -6.81 -42.54
CA ILE A 15 -3.57 -7.53 -41.65
C ILE A 15 -2.75 -6.54 -40.80
N GLY A 16 -2.32 -5.41 -41.38
CA GLY A 16 -1.61 -4.37 -40.65
C GLY A 16 -2.44 -3.76 -39.51
N ILE A 17 -3.73 -3.50 -39.75
CA ILE A 17 -4.63 -2.91 -38.73
C ILE A 17 -4.86 -3.89 -37.57
N THR A 18 -5.12 -5.16 -37.86
CA THR A 18 -5.37 -6.16 -36.80
C THR A 18 -4.12 -6.42 -35.97
N ALA A 19 -2.94 -6.43 -36.58
CA ALA A 19 -1.67 -6.52 -35.86
C ALA A 19 -1.48 -5.34 -34.89
N LEU A 20 -1.76 -4.11 -35.33
CA LEU A 20 -1.68 -2.91 -34.47
C LEU A 20 -2.64 -2.98 -33.27
N GLN A 21 -3.86 -3.49 -33.46
CA GLN A 21 -4.84 -3.64 -32.38
C GLN A 21 -4.34 -4.56 -31.25
N VAL A 22 -3.70 -5.68 -31.60
CA VAL A 22 -3.15 -6.62 -30.60
C VAL A 22 -2.00 -5.97 -29.84
N THR A 23 -1.10 -5.25 -30.53
CA THR A 23 0.00 -4.55 -29.87
C THR A 23 -0.50 -3.50 -28.87
N GLY A 24 -1.54 -2.74 -29.22
CA GLY A 24 -2.12 -1.74 -28.31
C GLY A 24 -2.77 -2.35 -27.08
N LEU A 25 -3.40 -3.53 -27.19
CA LEU A 25 -3.94 -4.25 -26.03
C LEU A 25 -2.82 -4.76 -25.11
N GLN A 26 -1.75 -5.29 -25.69
CA GLN A 26 -0.57 -5.75 -24.93
C GLN A 26 0.14 -4.59 -24.23
N GLU A 27 0.23 -3.43 -24.88
CA GLU A 27 0.80 -2.22 -24.28
C GLU A 27 -0.02 -1.74 -23.07
N ARG A 28 -1.36 -1.68 -23.19
CA ARG A 28 -2.22 -1.29 -22.07
C ARG A 28 -2.12 -2.27 -20.90
N MET A 29 -2.07 -3.57 -21.21
CA MET A 29 -1.91 -4.62 -20.21
C MET A 29 -0.58 -4.49 -19.47
N THR A 30 0.54 -4.36 -20.19
CA THR A 30 1.87 -4.19 -19.58
C THR A 30 1.99 -2.89 -18.79
N SER A 31 1.40 -1.80 -19.28
CA SER A 31 1.34 -0.53 -18.55
C SER A 31 0.58 -0.66 -17.23
N SER A 32 -0.57 -1.34 -17.23
CA SER A 32 -1.38 -1.57 -16.02
C SER A 32 -0.64 -2.44 -15.00
N TYR A 33 -0.01 -3.53 -15.44
CA TYR A 33 0.81 -4.36 -14.55
C TYR A 33 1.97 -3.58 -13.92
N ARG A 34 2.63 -2.73 -14.70
CA ARG A 34 3.72 -1.88 -14.19
C ARG A 34 3.22 -0.88 -13.15
N SER A 35 2.09 -0.20 -13.40
CA SER A 35 1.54 0.76 -12.44
C SER A 35 1.18 0.09 -11.12
N THR A 36 0.50 -1.08 -11.15
CA THR A 36 0.13 -1.80 -9.94
C THR A 36 1.33 -2.28 -9.14
N ASN A 37 2.35 -2.82 -9.82
CA ASN A 37 3.58 -3.26 -9.15
C ASN A 37 4.33 -2.10 -8.49
N ASN A 38 4.39 -0.94 -9.15
CA ASN A 38 5.01 0.25 -8.56
C ASN A 38 4.23 0.75 -7.34
N ALA A 39 2.90 0.82 -7.42
CA ALA A 39 2.07 1.20 -6.27
C ALA A 39 2.31 0.26 -5.08
N PHE A 40 2.37 -1.05 -5.32
CA PHE A 40 2.65 -2.05 -4.29
C PHE A 40 4.04 -1.86 -3.67
N GLN A 41 5.10 -1.72 -4.48
CA GLN A 41 6.46 -1.49 -3.96
C GLN A 41 6.56 -0.21 -3.15
N ASN A 42 5.87 0.85 -3.57
CA ASN A 42 5.82 2.11 -2.82
C ASN A 42 5.09 1.94 -1.48
N ALA A 43 3.99 1.16 -1.46
CA ALA A 43 3.25 0.86 -0.24
C ALA A 43 4.10 0.01 0.72
N GLU A 44 4.86 -0.95 0.19
CA GLU A 44 5.77 -1.79 0.99
C GLU A 44 6.91 -0.95 1.57
N GLY A 45 7.54 -0.11 0.75
CA GLY A 45 8.59 0.81 1.22
C GLY A 45 8.10 1.70 2.35
N ARG A 46 6.84 2.17 2.28
CA ARG A 46 6.21 2.95 3.35
C ARG A 46 5.93 2.11 4.60
N ALA A 47 5.40 0.90 4.46
CA ALA A 47 5.17 -0.01 5.58
C ALA A 47 6.49 -0.33 6.30
N ARG A 48 7.54 -0.71 5.56
CA ARG A 48 8.87 -1.01 6.10
C ARG A 48 9.52 0.21 6.77
N GLY A 49 9.36 1.40 6.19
CA GLY A 49 9.84 2.64 6.79
C GLY A 49 9.19 2.90 8.16
N ASN A 50 7.87 2.73 8.24
CA ASN A 50 7.13 2.88 9.49
C ASN A 50 7.50 1.81 10.52
N GLU A 51 7.65 0.55 10.10
CA GLU A 51 8.11 -0.54 10.98
C GLU A 51 9.50 -0.23 11.57
N ALA A 52 10.43 0.28 10.75
CA ALA A 52 11.76 0.69 11.21
C ALA A 52 11.73 1.88 12.18
N ASP A 53 10.82 2.83 11.97
CA ASP A 53 10.59 3.96 12.88
C ASP A 53 10.01 3.49 14.22
N LEU A 54 9.01 2.60 14.20
CA LEU A 54 8.45 1.99 15.40
C LEU A 54 9.51 1.20 16.17
N GLN A 55 10.35 0.43 15.47
CA GLN A 55 11.45 -0.31 16.09
C GLN A 55 12.38 0.64 16.86
N ARG A 56 12.78 1.74 16.22
CA ARG A 56 13.65 2.76 16.85
C ARG A 56 12.99 3.38 18.07
N GLN A 57 11.72 3.74 17.96
CA GLN A 57 10.96 4.38 19.05
C GLN A 57 10.81 3.44 20.25
N VAL A 58 10.52 2.15 20.02
CA VAL A 58 10.45 1.13 21.08
C VAL A 58 11.81 0.93 21.73
N GLN A 59 12.88 0.80 20.93
CA GLN A 59 14.25 0.64 21.44
C GLN A 59 14.80 1.87 22.15
N SER A 60 14.19 3.05 21.97
CA SER A 60 14.61 4.29 22.65
C SER A 60 14.37 4.30 24.16
N GLY A 61 13.67 3.28 24.69
CA GLY A 61 13.38 3.15 26.13
C GLY A 61 12.50 4.27 26.68
N GLY A 62 11.67 4.89 25.83
CA GLY A 62 10.79 6.02 26.22
C GLY A 62 11.39 7.41 25.99
N THR A 63 12.57 7.51 25.36
CA THR A 63 13.14 8.79 24.95
C THR A 63 12.40 9.38 23.75
N GLU A 64 11.98 8.54 22.81
CA GLU A 64 11.14 8.92 21.67
C GLU A 64 9.67 8.54 21.94
N VAL A 65 8.75 9.42 21.53
CA VAL A 65 7.31 9.13 21.58
C VAL A 65 6.97 8.16 20.46
N ILE A 66 6.35 7.03 20.80
CA ILE A 66 5.88 6.07 19.80
C ILE A 66 4.74 6.70 18.99
N ALA A 67 4.90 6.77 17.66
CA ALA A 67 3.93 7.37 16.77
C ALA A 67 2.75 6.41 16.54
N ILE A 68 1.71 6.57 17.36
CA ILE A 68 0.51 5.74 17.34
C ILE A 68 -0.71 6.60 17.01
N ASP A 69 -1.54 6.12 16.10
CA ASP A 69 -2.76 6.82 15.66
C ASP A 69 -3.97 6.37 16.46
N GLU A 70 -3.98 5.09 16.79
CA GLU A 70 -5.01 4.47 17.60
C GLU A 70 -4.35 3.64 18.71
N PRO A 71 -4.35 4.12 19.96
CA PRO A 71 -3.61 3.51 21.06
C PRO A 71 -4.23 2.21 21.61
N PHE A 72 -5.51 1.94 21.29
CA PHE A 72 -6.26 0.77 21.77
C PHE A 72 -7.28 0.33 20.72
N CYS A 73 -7.62 -0.96 20.64
CA CYS A 73 -8.69 -1.45 19.75
C CYS A 73 -10.08 -1.26 20.35
N VAL A 74 -10.40 -0.03 20.74
CA VAL A 74 -11.74 0.36 21.17
C VAL A 74 -12.71 0.47 19.98
N ALA A 75 -12.19 0.63 18.76
CA ALA A 75 -12.96 0.63 17.52
C ALA A 75 -12.48 -0.49 16.58
N GLY A 76 -13.42 -1.08 15.84
CA GLY A 76 -13.09 -1.94 14.71
C GLY A 76 -12.48 -1.09 13.59
N PHE A 77 -11.22 -1.30 13.27
CA PHE A 77 -10.60 -0.69 12.09
C PHE A 77 -10.78 -1.62 10.90
N ASP A 78 -11.32 -1.07 9.82
CA ASP A 78 -11.43 -1.75 8.52
C ASP A 78 -10.35 -1.15 7.59
N PRO A 79 -9.24 -1.87 7.34
CA PRO A 79 -8.19 -1.40 6.43
C PRO A 79 -8.74 -1.12 5.02
N SER A 80 -9.75 -1.87 4.57
CA SER A 80 -10.36 -1.69 3.24
C SER A 80 -11.27 -0.45 3.19
N GLY A 81 -11.99 -0.18 4.28
CA GLY A 81 -12.76 1.04 4.49
C GLY A 81 -11.86 2.27 4.51
N TRP A 82 -10.78 2.21 5.29
CA TRP A 82 -9.76 3.26 5.34
C TRP A 82 -9.07 3.47 3.99
N ALA A 83 -8.68 2.41 3.29
CA ALA A 83 -8.11 2.49 1.95
C ALA A 83 -9.01 3.26 0.97
N ARG A 84 -10.33 3.00 1.03
CA ARG A 84 -11.32 3.69 0.18
C ARG A 84 -11.44 5.18 0.48
N THR A 85 -11.08 5.65 1.68
CA THR A 85 -11.11 7.08 2.00
C THR A 85 -9.92 7.84 1.44
N MET A 86 -8.79 7.17 1.22
CA MET A 86 -7.59 7.81 0.65
C MET A 86 -7.85 8.40 -0.73
N LYS A 87 -8.65 7.69 -1.55
CA LYS A 87 -8.99 8.01 -2.96
C LYS A 87 -7.74 8.24 -3.82
N TYR A 88 -7.90 8.20 -5.15
CA TYR A 88 -6.89 8.73 -6.08
C TYR A 88 -6.86 10.27 -6.02
N SER A 89 -6.63 10.84 -4.84
CA SER A 89 -6.61 12.28 -4.64
C SER A 89 -5.26 12.86 -5.07
N ASP A 90 -5.32 13.93 -5.86
CA ASP A 90 -4.18 14.78 -6.20
C ASP A 90 -4.56 16.21 -5.73
N PRO A 91 -3.98 16.72 -4.62
CA PRO A 91 -2.86 16.16 -3.87
C PRO A 91 -3.26 15.01 -2.95
N LEU A 92 -2.29 14.13 -2.68
CA LEU A 92 -2.42 13.02 -1.73
C LEU A 92 -2.71 13.51 -0.30
N PRO A 93 -3.39 12.69 0.53
CA PRO A 93 -3.64 13.04 1.93
C PRO A 93 -2.33 13.26 2.72
N ALA A 94 -2.38 14.12 3.73
CA ALA A 94 -1.23 14.43 4.58
C ALA A 94 -0.66 13.19 5.30
N LYS A 95 -1.49 12.16 5.49
CA LYS A 95 -1.10 10.92 6.15
C LYS A 95 -1.45 9.72 5.28
N LEU A 96 -0.42 8.97 4.91
CA LEU A 96 -0.52 7.80 4.02
C LEU A 96 -0.28 6.48 4.75
N SER A 97 -0.28 6.51 6.07
CA SER A 97 -0.15 5.33 6.90
C SER A 97 -0.92 5.48 8.19
N HIS A 98 -1.43 4.37 8.69
CA HIS A 98 -2.17 4.30 9.92
C HIS A 98 -1.55 3.24 10.83
N THR A 99 -1.09 3.65 12.01
CA THR A 99 -0.47 2.75 12.99
C THR A 99 -1.39 2.56 14.17
N ARG A 100 -1.73 1.30 14.45
CA ARG A 100 -2.58 0.91 15.57
C ARG A 100 -1.80 0.01 16.50
N ARG A 101 -2.10 0.11 17.78
CA ARG A 101 -1.55 -0.78 18.80
C ARG A 101 -2.60 -1.85 19.13
N ILE A 102 -2.22 -3.12 18.98
CA ILE A 102 -3.14 -4.27 19.06
C ILE A 102 -2.81 -5.28 20.17
N ASP A 103 -1.75 -5.05 20.95
CA ASP A 103 -1.31 -5.91 22.06
C ASP A 103 -2.40 -6.14 23.12
N GLU A 104 -3.18 -5.12 23.46
CA GLU A 104 -4.26 -5.23 24.45
C GLU A 104 -5.54 -5.88 23.89
N CYS A 105 -5.60 -6.09 22.57
CA CYS A 105 -6.79 -6.54 21.86
C CYS A 105 -6.78 -8.05 21.62
N VAL A 106 -5.61 -8.67 21.76
CA VAL A 106 -5.42 -10.12 21.70
C VAL A 106 -5.52 -10.65 23.13
N SER A 107 -6.51 -11.50 23.41
CA SER A 107 -6.69 -12.07 24.75
C SER A 107 -5.44 -12.86 25.16
N GLY A 108 -4.75 -12.42 26.21
CA GLY A 108 -3.52 -13.04 26.70
C GLY A 108 -2.22 -12.29 26.39
N GLY A 109 -2.29 -11.16 25.66
CA GLY A 109 -1.14 -10.26 25.44
C GLY A 109 -0.82 -9.33 26.62
N THR A 110 -1.71 -9.25 27.59
CA THR A 110 -1.62 -8.32 28.72
C THR A 110 -0.67 -8.87 29.80
N GLY A 111 0.49 -8.24 29.94
CA GLY A 111 1.38 -8.49 31.08
C GLY A 111 0.64 -8.24 32.39
N ILE A 112 0.88 -9.09 33.39
CA ILE A 112 0.24 -9.14 34.72
C ILE A 112 0.48 -7.86 35.57
N GLY A 113 1.08 -6.81 35.00
CA GLY A 113 1.54 -5.58 35.66
C GLY A 113 1.00 -4.29 35.03
N MET A 114 -0.21 -4.29 34.46
CA MET A 114 -0.83 -3.04 33.99
C MET A 114 -1.08 -2.08 35.15
N GLY A 115 -0.40 -0.93 35.15
CA GLY A 115 -0.68 0.20 36.05
C GLY A 115 0.53 0.88 36.68
N THR A 116 1.74 0.30 36.59
CA THR A 116 2.92 0.83 37.31
C THR A 116 4.12 1.15 36.42
N VAL A 117 4.04 0.91 35.11
CA VAL A 117 5.24 0.90 34.23
C VAL A 117 4.98 1.68 32.94
N PRO A 118 5.94 2.50 32.44
CA PRO A 118 5.82 3.17 31.14
C PRO A 118 5.56 2.18 30.00
N ILE A 119 4.78 2.60 28.99
CA ILE A 119 4.50 1.81 27.78
C ILE A 119 5.75 1.32 27.04
N SER A 120 6.88 2.01 27.19
CA SER A 120 8.19 1.62 26.66
C SER A 120 8.80 0.39 27.33
N GLU A 121 8.32 -0.01 28.50
CA GLU A 121 8.82 -1.17 29.25
C GLU A 121 7.91 -2.40 29.06
N ASN A 122 6.81 -2.28 28.30
CA ASN A 122 6.03 -3.43 27.90
C ASN A 122 6.80 -4.19 26.81
N THR A 123 7.23 -5.42 27.12
CA THR A 123 8.00 -6.26 26.20
C THR A 123 7.15 -6.98 25.15
N ASN A 124 5.82 -6.82 25.20
CA ASN A 124 4.88 -7.45 24.29
C ASN A 124 4.07 -6.43 23.50
N LEU A 125 4.75 -5.51 22.81
CA LEU A 125 4.11 -4.54 21.93
C LEU A 125 3.85 -5.18 20.56
N ILE A 126 2.62 -5.06 20.08
CA ILE A 126 2.21 -5.53 18.77
C ILE A 126 1.52 -4.37 18.07
N PHE A 127 1.98 -4.05 16.87
CA PHE A 127 1.46 -2.97 16.05
C PHE A 127 0.81 -3.52 14.79
N GLN A 128 -0.30 -2.94 14.38
CA GLN A 128 -0.85 -3.09 13.04
C GLN A 128 -0.51 -1.82 12.25
N VAL A 129 0.21 -1.98 11.14
CA VAL A 129 0.65 -0.89 10.28
C VAL A 129 -0.05 -1.03 8.93
N THR A 130 -0.93 -0.09 8.63
CA THR A 130 -1.59 -0.01 7.32
C THR A 130 -0.96 1.12 6.53
N ALA A 131 -0.35 0.83 5.39
CA ALA A 131 0.31 1.79 4.52
C ALA A 131 -0.40 1.89 3.17
N TYR A 132 -0.60 3.11 2.70
CA TYR A 132 -1.14 3.46 1.39
C TYR A 132 -0.07 4.08 0.51
N ALA A 133 -0.03 3.70 -0.76
CA ALA A 133 0.76 4.41 -1.75
C ALA A 133 0.14 4.32 -3.14
N VAL A 134 0.60 5.23 -4.00
CA VAL A 134 0.25 5.29 -5.42
C VAL A 134 1.48 5.03 -6.27
N ASP A 135 1.26 4.70 -7.55
CA ASP A 135 2.33 4.46 -8.51
C ASP A 135 3.14 5.73 -8.86
N ARG A 136 2.47 6.90 -8.87
CA ARG A 136 3.06 8.20 -9.23
C ARG A 136 2.55 9.30 -8.31
N GLY A 137 3.43 10.24 -7.92
CA GLY A 137 3.08 11.35 -7.04
C GLY A 137 2.18 12.44 -7.66
N THR A 138 2.04 12.47 -8.98
CA THR A 138 1.13 13.36 -9.73
C THR A 138 0.35 12.52 -10.73
N ASN A 139 -0.96 12.72 -10.86
CA ASN A 139 -1.85 11.90 -11.69
C ASN A 139 -1.67 10.38 -11.47
N PRO A 140 -1.96 9.87 -10.26
CA PRO A 140 -1.84 8.45 -9.96
C PRO A 140 -2.74 7.61 -10.87
N GLY A 141 -2.17 6.52 -11.41
CA GLY A 141 -2.86 5.57 -12.29
C GLY A 141 -3.13 4.22 -11.62
N SER A 142 -2.41 3.91 -10.53
CA SER A 142 -2.68 2.77 -9.66
C SER A 142 -2.40 3.12 -8.19
N ASP A 143 -3.07 2.43 -7.28
CA ASP A 143 -2.89 2.51 -5.83
C ASP A 143 -2.82 1.12 -5.20
N ALA A 144 -2.17 1.06 -4.04
CA ALA A 144 -2.03 -0.17 -3.27
C ALA A 144 -2.07 0.15 -1.78
N VAL A 145 -2.62 -0.80 -1.03
CA VAL A 145 -2.65 -0.76 0.43
C VAL A 145 -2.04 -2.05 0.94
N ILE A 146 -1.14 -1.91 1.90
CA ILE A 146 -0.53 -3.03 2.59
C ILE A 146 -0.87 -2.88 4.07
N ASP A 147 -1.36 -3.97 4.66
CA ASP A 147 -1.63 -4.07 6.09
C ASP A 147 -0.74 -5.16 6.67
N THR A 148 0.14 -4.79 7.60
CA THR A 148 1.07 -5.71 8.25
C THR A 148 0.89 -5.69 9.76
N ILE A 149 1.22 -6.81 10.39
CA ILE A 149 1.38 -6.89 11.84
C ILE A 149 2.88 -6.89 12.12
N PHE A 150 3.31 -5.95 12.94
CA PHE A 150 4.70 -5.76 13.32
C PHE A 150 4.88 -6.02 14.82
N VAL A 151 5.85 -6.86 15.14
CA VAL A 151 6.30 -7.15 16.51
C VAL A 151 7.78 -6.76 16.60
N PRO A 152 8.13 -5.78 17.45
CA PRO A 152 9.50 -5.30 17.64
C PRO A 152 10.51 -6.34 18.15
#